data_AF-A0ABD4ZX52-F1
#
_entry.id   AF-A0ABD4ZX52-F1
#
_cell.length_a   1.000
_cell.length_b   1.000
_cell.length_c   1.000
_cell.angle_alpha   90.00
_cell.angle_beta   90.00
_cell.angle_gamma   90.00
#
_symmetry.space_group_name_H-M   'P 1'
#
loop_
_entity.id
_entity.type
_entity.pdbx_description
1 polymer ?
#
loop_
_entity_poly.entity_id
_entity_poly.type
_entity_poly.pdbx_seq_one_letter_code
_entity_poly.pdbx_strand_id
1 'polypeptide(L)'
;MAIKFYLEISGKRYMLPVNPSSIKVDVPSRNESNEVVKLGEITQFAVKGLKSASFDCFFPASKDNRFVMNGSSFLPPGDYVLLLEKAMDSQKAIRFIVTDTKINMLVSIESFSWSIVDSTGDIEYSLSLKEYREYAAKYVKTVAKQVSRQPARPTVTQEITIGCTVIVNGRLHRDSYGSGPGLTEVNATRKVNFIAKGRSHPYHVTLTNGGWRGWVTAGSVRRIK
;
A
#
# COMPACT_ATOMS: atom_id res chain seq x y z
N MET A 1 24.35 19.24 -35.56
CA MET A 1 22.93 19.59 -35.32
C MET A 1 22.91 20.40 -34.03
N ALA A 2 22.19 21.52 -33.95
CA ALA A 2 22.17 22.33 -32.72
C ALA A 2 21.10 21.79 -31.75
N ILE A 3 21.45 21.65 -30.47
CA ILE A 3 20.51 21.32 -29.39
C ILE A 3 19.50 22.48 -29.28
N LYS A 4 18.22 22.16 -29.11
CA LYS A 4 17.13 23.12 -28.97
C LYS A 4 16.28 22.74 -27.77
N PHE A 5 15.89 23.76 -27.01
CA PHE A 5 15.10 23.60 -25.80
C PHE A 5 13.67 24.05 -26.08
N TYR A 6 12.71 23.19 -25.74
CA TYR A 6 11.29 23.45 -25.92
C TYR A 6 10.52 23.27 -24.62
N LEU A 7 9.57 24.16 -24.40
CA LEU A 7 8.55 24.09 -23.36
C LEU A 7 7.19 23.97 -24.04
N GLU A 8 6.47 22.89 -23.76
CA GLU A 8 5.08 22.73 -24.19
C GLU A 8 4.15 23.13 -23.06
N ILE A 9 3.43 24.23 -23.27
CA ILE A 9 2.58 24.87 -22.28
C ILE A 9 1.17 24.95 -22.86
N SER A 10 0.21 24.29 -22.21
CA SER A 10 -1.20 24.26 -22.65
C SER A 10 -1.37 23.86 -24.13
N GLY A 11 -0.60 22.88 -24.59
CA GLY A 11 -0.66 22.33 -25.96
C GLY A 11 0.04 23.18 -27.03
N LYS A 12 0.66 24.31 -26.66
CA LYS A 12 1.50 25.10 -27.56
C LYS A 12 2.98 24.87 -27.22
N ARG A 13 3.80 24.71 -28.26
CA ARG A 13 5.24 24.50 -28.10
C ARG A 13 6.00 25.81 -28.30
N TYR A 14 6.72 26.22 -27.26
CA TYR A 14 7.59 27.39 -27.24
C TYR A 14 9.04 26.93 -27.26
N MET A 15 9.83 27.47 -28.18
CA MET A 15 11.28 27.28 -28.16
C MET A 15 11.91 28.37 -27.30
N LEU A 16 12.89 28.01 -26.47
CA LEU A 16 13.68 29.03 -25.78
C LEU A 16 14.46 29.86 -26.80
N PRO A 17 14.52 31.20 -26.64
CA PRO A 17 15.20 32.07 -27.60
C PRO A 17 16.71 31.83 -27.58
N VAL A 18 17.28 31.59 -26.40
CA VAL A 18 18.71 31.32 -26.20
C VAL A 18 18.85 29.96 -25.51
N ASN A 19 19.87 29.21 -25.89
CA ASN A 19 20.20 27.96 -25.21
C ASN A 19 20.98 28.24 -23.93
N PRO A 20 20.65 27.59 -22.79
CA PRO A 20 21.45 27.70 -21.58
C PRO A 20 22.86 27.15 -21.80
N SER A 21 23.84 27.71 -21.07
CA SER A 21 25.24 27.27 -21.13
C SER A 21 25.43 25.85 -20.60
N SER A 22 24.63 25.47 -19.60
CA SER A 22 24.61 24.13 -19.02
C SER A 22 23.22 23.81 -18.49
N ILE A 23 22.91 22.52 -18.41
CA ILE A 23 21.72 22.00 -17.76
C ILE A 23 22.14 20.96 -16.74
N LYS A 24 21.67 21.12 -15.50
CA LYS A 24 21.86 20.12 -14.45
C LYS A 24 20.60 19.27 -14.34
N VAL A 25 20.74 17.96 -14.45
CA VAL A 25 19.63 17.01 -14.27
C VAL A 25 19.95 16.09 -13.09
N ASP A 26 19.24 16.26 -11.99
CA ASP A 26 19.37 15.44 -10.80
C ASP A 26 18.36 14.29 -10.82
N VAL A 27 18.84 13.11 -10.43
CA VAL A 27 18.07 11.88 -10.46
C VAL A 27 18.13 11.22 -9.08
N PRO A 28 17.28 11.66 -8.13
CA PRO A 28 17.34 11.16 -6.76
C PRO A 28 16.86 9.70 -6.67
N SER A 29 17.48 8.94 -5.77
CA SER A 29 17.01 7.63 -5.32
C SER A 29 16.91 7.65 -3.81
N ARG A 30 15.79 7.15 -3.25
CA ARG A 30 15.56 7.14 -1.80
C ARG A 30 15.85 5.77 -1.20
N ASN A 31 17.03 5.23 -1.49
CA ASN A 31 17.41 3.93 -0.94
C ASN A 31 17.57 4.03 0.58
N GLU A 32 17.22 2.97 1.30
CA GLU A 32 17.30 2.91 2.77
C GLU A 32 18.36 1.89 3.16
N SER A 33 19.26 2.24 4.09
CA SER A 33 20.19 1.27 4.69
C SER A 33 19.57 0.68 5.94
N ASN A 34 19.53 -0.65 6.01
CA ASN A 34 19.01 -1.40 7.16
C ASN A 34 20.06 -2.42 7.61
N GLU A 35 20.14 -2.69 8.91
CA GLU A 35 21.02 -3.73 9.44
C GLU A 35 20.24 -5.03 9.69
N VAL A 36 20.77 -6.15 9.21
CA VAL A 36 20.17 -7.47 9.41
C VAL A 36 21.13 -8.37 10.16
N VAL A 37 20.64 -8.98 11.24
CA VAL A 37 21.41 -9.92 12.06
C VAL A 37 21.95 -11.06 11.19
N LYS A 38 23.29 -11.28 11.24
CA LYS A 38 24.10 -12.20 10.42
C LYS A 38 24.47 -11.73 9.00
N LEU A 39 23.82 -10.71 8.45
CA LEU A 39 24.10 -10.19 7.10
C LEU A 39 24.82 -8.84 7.12
N GLY A 40 24.80 -8.12 8.25
CA GLY A 40 25.40 -6.79 8.37
C GLY A 40 24.50 -5.70 7.76
N GLU A 41 25.11 -4.61 7.29
CA GLU A 41 24.41 -3.53 6.61
C GLU A 41 23.95 -3.96 5.21
N ILE A 42 22.67 -3.81 4.93
CA ILE A 42 22.04 -4.07 3.64
C ILE A 42 21.38 -2.79 3.10
N THR A 43 21.40 -2.60 1.78
CA THR A 43 20.68 -1.52 1.12
C THR A 43 19.34 -2.01 0.58
N GLN A 44 18.25 -1.44 1.07
CA GLN A 44 16.92 -1.59 0.52
C GLN A 44 16.69 -0.58 -0.61
N PHE A 45 16.52 -1.09 -1.82
CA PHE A 45 16.26 -0.25 -2.99
C PHE A 45 14.84 0.32 -2.93
N ALA A 46 14.73 1.63 -3.02
CA ALA A 46 13.45 2.30 -3.24
C ALA A 46 13.23 2.58 -4.73
N VAL A 47 11.99 2.92 -5.06
CA VAL A 47 11.67 3.40 -6.40
C VAL A 47 12.39 4.73 -6.63
N LYS A 48 12.88 4.90 -7.86
CA LYS A 48 13.48 6.13 -8.35
C LYS A 48 12.63 7.36 -8.00
N GLY A 49 13.27 8.36 -7.38
CA GLY A 49 12.67 9.65 -7.06
C GLY A 49 12.31 10.43 -8.33
N LEU A 50 11.66 11.59 -8.13
CA LEU A 50 11.32 12.50 -9.22
C LEU A 50 12.60 13.20 -9.70
N LYS A 51 12.86 13.13 -11.01
CA LYS A 51 14.00 13.87 -11.58
C LYS A 51 13.79 15.37 -11.41
N SER A 52 14.86 16.14 -11.30
CA SER A 52 14.80 17.60 -11.38
C SER A 52 15.78 18.10 -12.44
N ALA A 53 15.44 19.21 -13.07
CA ALA A 53 16.31 19.90 -14.02
C ALA A 53 16.40 21.38 -13.66
N SER A 54 17.61 21.93 -13.60
CA SER A 54 17.83 23.35 -13.38
C SER A 54 18.84 23.91 -14.37
N PHE A 55 18.61 25.15 -14.78
CA PHE A 55 19.50 25.89 -15.66
C PHE A 55 19.26 27.40 -15.54
N ASP A 56 20.29 28.15 -15.90
CA ASP A 56 20.30 29.61 -15.94
C ASP A 56 20.50 30.08 -17.38
N CYS A 57 19.78 31.13 -17.77
CA CYS A 57 19.84 31.69 -19.12
C CYS A 57 19.32 33.14 -19.13
N PHE A 58 19.14 33.72 -20.31
CA PHE A 58 18.59 35.06 -20.47
C PHE A 58 17.61 35.15 -21.64
N PHE A 59 16.67 36.09 -21.55
CA PHE A 59 15.78 36.47 -22.63
C PHE A 59 16.33 37.72 -23.32
N PRO A 60 16.63 37.65 -24.63
CA PRO A 60 17.25 38.74 -25.36
C PRO A 60 16.25 39.84 -25.72
N ALA A 61 16.64 41.10 -25.56
CA ALA A 61 15.85 42.29 -25.87
C ALA A 61 15.64 42.47 -27.38
N SER A 62 16.62 42.04 -28.19
CA SER A 62 16.59 42.14 -29.65
C SER A 62 16.61 40.78 -30.31
N LYS A 63 15.81 40.64 -31.38
CA LYS A 63 15.75 39.45 -32.24
C LYS A 63 17.06 39.19 -32.96
N ASP A 64 17.82 40.25 -33.25
CA ASP A 64 19.07 40.18 -34.01
C ASP A 64 20.28 39.81 -33.13
N ASN A 65 20.04 39.49 -31.85
CA ASN A 65 21.10 39.02 -30.96
C ASN A 65 21.67 37.68 -31.49
N ARG A 66 23.00 37.59 -31.59
CA ARG A 66 23.74 36.42 -32.10
C ARG A 66 23.44 35.11 -31.38
N PHE A 67 22.96 35.20 -30.13
CA PHE A 67 22.64 34.04 -29.31
C PHE A 67 21.22 33.50 -29.57
N VAL A 68 20.39 34.25 -30.30
CA VAL A 68 19.02 33.86 -30.64
C VAL A 68 19.04 32.68 -31.62
N MET A 69 18.29 31.64 -31.27
CA MET A 69 18.16 30.42 -32.06
C MET A 69 17.27 30.63 -33.28
N ASN A 70 17.78 30.20 -34.44
CA ASN A 70 17.04 30.18 -35.70
C ASN A 70 15.79 29.29 -35.60
N GLY A 71 14.63 29.89 -35.88
CA GLY A 71 13.31 29.26 -35.77
C GLY A 71 12.60 29.49 -34.44
N SER A 72 13.12 30.34 -33.55
CA SER A 72 12.38 30.80 -32.38
C SER A 72 11.35 31.85 -32.80
N SER A 73 10.12 31.69 -32.31
CA SER A 73 9.17 32.80 -32.30
C SER A 73 9.69 33.79 -31.29
N PHE A 74 10.35 34.84 -31.79
CA PHE A 74 10.87 35.90 -30.94
C PHE A 74 9.71 36.58 -30.21
N LEU A 75 9.82 36.62 -28.88
CA LEU A 75 8.94 37.37 -28.00
C LEU A 75 9.80 38.41 -27.26
N PRO A 76 9.25 39.59 -26.93
CA PRO A 76 9.89 40.49 -25.99
C PRO A 76 10.24 39.79 -24.68
N PRO A 77 11.34 40.15 -23.98
CA PRO A 77 11.72 39.53 -22.71
C PRO A 77 10.59 39.47 -21.67
N GLY A 78 9.83 40.56 -21.54
CA GLY A 78 8.68 40.62 -20.62
C GLY A 78 7.56 39.63 -20.97
N ASP A 79 7.36 39.33 -22.25
CA ASP A 79 6.34 38.35 -22.67
C ASP A 79 6.77 36.92 -22.35
N TYR A 80 8.08 36.60 -22.40
CA TYR A 80 8.58 35.31 -21.93
C TYR A 80 8.38 35.14 -20.42
N VAL A 81 8.66 36.19 -19.64
CA VAL A 81 8.41 36.22 -18.19
C VAL A 81 6.93 35.97 -17.90
N LEU A 82 6.03 36.76 -18.52
CA LEU A 82 4.58 36.62 -18.36
C LEU A 82 4.07 35.24 -18.79
N LEU A 83 4.68 34.64 -19.81
CA LEU A 83 4.33 33.31 -20.29
C LEU A 83 4.67 32.23 -19.26
N LEU A 84 5.85 32.32 -18.63
CA LEU A 84 6.26 31.38 -17.59
C LEU A 84 5.47 31.58 -16.29
N GLU A 85 5.22 32.83 -15.90
CA GLU A 85 4.37 33.15 -14.75
C GLU A 85 2.95 32.61 -14.94
N LYS A 86 2.33 32.84 -16.12
CA LYS A 86 1.03 32.25 -16.46
C LYS A 86 1.05 30.72 -16.47
N ALA A 87 2.16 30.11 -16.89
CA ALA A 87 2.31 28.67 -16.85
C ALA A 87 2.31 28.14 -15.42
N MET A 88 3.00 28.84 -14.50
CA MET A 88 2.99 28.54 -13.07
C MET A 88 1.59 28.72 -12.46
N ASP A 89 0.93 29.85 -12.76
CA ASP A 89 -0.42 30.16 -12.27
C ASP A 89 -1.48 29.16 -12.75
N SER A 90 -1.27 28.55 -13.93
CA SER A 90 -2.19 27.55 -14.48
C SER A 90 -2.26 26.26 -13.67
N GLN A 91 -1.31 26.04 -12.75
CA GLN A 91 -1.18 24.82 -11.93
C GLN A 91 -1.18 23.52 -12.74
N LYS A 92 -0.74 23.58 -13.99
CA LYS A 92 -0.63 22.45 -14.90
C LYS A 92 0.81 22.08 -15.12
N ALA A 93 1.06 20.79 -15.26
CA ALA A 93 2.36 20.30 -15.68
C ALA A 93 2.61 20.70 -17.14
N ILE A 94 3.85 21.06 -17.44
CA ILE A 94 4.33 21.41 -18.77
C ILE A 94 5.28 20.33 -19.27
N ARG A 95 5.50 20.27 -20.58
CA ARG A 95 6.47 19.31 -21.15
C ARG A 95 7.79 19.99 -21.45
N PHE A 96 8.87 19.46 -20.91
CA PHE A 96 10.22 19.92 -21.20
C PHE A 96 10.92 18.94 -22.15
N ILE A 97 11.40 19.46 -23.27
CA ILE A 97 12.00 18.68 -24.35
C ILE A 97 13.32 19.33 -24.76
N VAL A 98 14.39 18.53 -24.79
CA VAL A 98 15.70 18.96 -25.29
C VAL A 98 16.06 18.08 -26.48
N THR A 99 16.16 18.66 -27.68
CA THR A 99 16.44 17.89 -28.90
C THR A 99 17.83 17.30 -28.88
N ASP A 100 18.02 16.20 -29.61
CA ASP A 100 19.29 15.46 -29.67
C ASP A 100 19.75 14.88 -28.32
N THR A 101 18.84 14.85 -27.33
CA THR A 101 19.04 14.20 -26.04
C THR A 101 17.83 13.32 -25.69
N LYS A 102 17.96 12.50 -24.64
CA LYS A 102 16.84 11.69 -24.12
C LYS A 102 15.96 12.44 -23.11
N ILE A 103 16.07 13.77 -23.02
CA ILE A 103 15.31 14.59 -22.09
C ILE A 103 13.98 14.94 -22.74
N ASN A 104 12.95 14.20 -22.34
CA ASN A 104 11.57 14.45 -22.72
C ASN A 104 10.68 14.05 -21.55
N MET A 105 10.35 15.01 -20.68
CA MET A 105 9.65 14.75 -19.43
C MET A 105 8.57 15.78 -19.15
N LEU A 106 7.52 15.33 -18.47
CA LEU A 106 6.45 16.17 -17.97
C LEU A 106 6.89 16.70 -16.60
N VAL A 107 6.81 18.02 -16.41
CA VAL A 107 7.44 18.71 -15.28
C VAL A 107 6.53 19.77 -14.68
N SER A 108 6.67 19.99 -13.37
CA SER A 108 6.23 21.20 -12.68
C SER A 108 7.36 22.24 -12.68
N ILE A 109 7.01 23.51 -12.75
CA ILE A 109 7.94 24.61 -12.47
C ILE A 109 7.96 24.79 -10.94
N GLU A 110 9.09 24.50 -10.30
CA GLU A 110 9.25 24.65 -8.85
C GLU A 110 9.73 26.04 -8.47
N SER A 111 10.62 26.62 -9.29
CA SER A 111 11.10 27.98 -9.10
C SER A 111 11.37 28.65 -10.44
N PHE A 112 10.98 29.91 -10.53
CA PHE A 112 11.34 30.80 -11.61
C PHE A 112 11.72 32.14 -11.00
N SER A 113 12.96 32.55 -11.20
CA SER A 113 13.47 33.83 -10.72
C SER A 113 14.09 34.56 -11.90
N TRP A 114 13.78 35.85 -12.04
CA TRP A 114 14.30 36.67 -13.11
C TRP A 114 14.77 38.02 -12.59
N SER A 115 15.75 38.60 -13.26
CA SER A 115 16.35 39.90 -12.93
C SER A 115 16.74 40.64 -14.20
N ILE A 116 16.60 41.96 -14.17
CA ILE A 116 17.08 42.83 -15.24
C ILE A 116 18.52 43.17 -14.89
N VAL A 117 19.46 42.69 -15.70
CA VAL A 117 20.89 42.95 -15.53
C VAL A 117 21.34 43.78 -16.70
N ASP A 118 22.07 44.86 -16.39
CA ASP A 118 22.57 45.82 -17.36
C ASP A 118 21.48 46.65 -18.08
N SER A 119 21.86 47.79 -18.65
CA SER A 119 20.94 48.69 -19.37
C SER A 119 20.60 48.19 -20.78
N THR A 120 21.00 46.96 -21.10
CA THR A 120 20.82 46.30 -22.41
C THR A 120 19.35 45.88 -22.64
N GLY A 121 18.56 45.75 -21.57
CA GLY A 121 17.15 45.33 -21.64
C GLY A 121 16.95 43.82 -21.70
N ASP A 122 18.03 43.05 -21.61
CA ASP A 122 17.99 41.60 -21.46
C ASP A 122 17.51 41.23 -20.05
N ILE A 123 16.79 40.10 -19.94
CA ILE A 123 16.32 39.58 -18.65
C ILE A 123 17.04 38.27 -18.37
N GLU A 124 17.87 38.23 -17.33
CA GLU A 124 18.46 37.00 -16.82
C GLU A 124 17.41 36.23 -16.02
N TYR A 125 17.43 34.90 -16.13
CA TYR A 125 16.52 34.04 -15.39
C TYR A 125 17.16 32.72 -14.98
N SER A 126 16.66 32.18 -13.87
CA SER A 126 16.93 30.83 -13.38
C SER A 126 15.62 30.06 -13.33
N LEU A 127 15.63 28.84 -13.87
CA LEU A 127 14.45 27.98 -13.93
C LEU A 127 14.77 26.61 -13.29
N SER A 128 14.00 26.23 -12.30
CA SER A 128 14.02 24.89 -11.70
C SER A 128 12.73 24.14 -12.02
N LEU A 129 12.91 22.97 -12.63
CA LEU A 129 11.86 22.07 -13.07
C LEU A 129 11.95 20.76 -12.30
N LYS A 130 10.81 20.13 -12.02
CA LYS A 130 10.73 18.83 -11.36
C LYS A 130 9.78 17.91 -12.09
N GLU A 131 10.18 16.66 -12.26
CA GLU A 131 9.39 15.63 -12.91
C GLU A 131 8.04 15.50 -12.21
N TYR A 132 6.98 15.72 -12.96
CA TYR A 132 5.62 15.53 -12.49
C TYR A 132 5.13 14.16 -12.94
N ARG A 133 4.67 13.36 -11.99
CA ARG A 133 4.00 12.08 -12.25
C ARG A 133 2.52 12.26 -11.99
N GLU A 134 1.72 12.02 -13.02
CA GLU A 134 0.28 12.00 -12.88
C GLU A 134 -0.13 11.00 -11.79
N TYR A 135 -0.95 11.47 -10.87
CA TYR A 135 -1.53 10.65 -9.83
C TYR A 135 -3.05 10.64 -10.00
N ALA A 136 -3.63 9.46 -9.91
CA ALA A 136 -5.07 9.27 -9.88
C ALA A 136 -5.39 8.27 -8.77
N ALA A 137 -6.51 8.47 -8.09
CA ALA A 137 -6.99 7.52 -7.09
C ALA A 137 -7.24 6.18 -7.78
N LYS A 138 -6.42 5.17 -7.45
CA LYS A 138 -6.69 3.79 -7.85
C LYS A 138 -7.65 3.20 -6.83
N TYR A 139 -8.92 3.10 -7.18
CA TYR A 139 -9.89 2.36 -6.39
C TYR A 139 -9.49 0.88 -6.39
N VAL A 140 -8.98 0.41 -5.26
CA VAL A 140 -8.71 -1.02 -5.08
C VAL A 140 -10.07 -1.69 -4.91
N LYS A 141 -10.51 -2.44 -5.93
CA LYS A 141 -11.61 -3.39 -5.77
C LYS A 141 -11.12 -4.47 -4.83
N THR A 142 -11.41 -4.34 -3.54
CA THR A 142 -11.30 -5.44 -2.59
C THR A 142 -12.30 -6.50 -3.00
N VAL A 143 -11.88 -7.42 -3.86
CA VAL A 143 -12.60 -8.68 -4.03
C VAL A 143 -12.51 -9.34 -2.67
N ALA A 144 -13.62 -9.33 -1.93
CA ALA A 144 -13.74 -10.09 -0.70
C ALA A 144 -13.36 -11.52 -1.07
N LYS A 145 -12.17 -11.96 -0.66
CA LYS A 145 -11.76 -13.34 -0.79
C LYS A 145 -12.81 -14.09 0.00
N GLN A 146 -13.74 -14.74 -0.70
CA GLN A 146 -14.65 -15.71 -0.12
C GLN A 146 -13.73 -16.76 0.48
N VAL A 147 -13.42 -16.61 1.77
CA VAL A 147 -12.81 -17.68 2.55
C VAL A 147 -13.90 -18.72 2.57
N SER A 148 -13.83 -19.67 1.63
CA SER A 148 -14.63 -20.87 1.70
C SER A 148 -14.41 -21.40 3.11
N ARG A 149 -15.45 -21.38 3.94
CA ARG A 149 -15.44 -22.09 5.22
C ARG A 149 -15.05 -23.51 4.85
N GLN A 150 -13.82 -23.91 5.15
CA GLN A 150 -13.44 -25.31 5.04
C GLN A 150 -14.53 -26.08 5.79
N PRO A 151 -15.15 -27.09 5.17
CA PRO A 151 -16.11 -27.91 5.88
C PRO A 151 -15.43 -28.38 7.16
N ALA A 152 -16.05 -28.07 8.31
CA ALA A 152 -15.51 -28.47 9.59
C ALA A 152 -15.18 -29.95 9.51
N ARG A 153 -13.92 -30.30 9.82
CA ARG A 153 -13.46 -31.69 9.85
C ARG A 153 -14.53 -32.52 10.59
N PRO A 154 -15.04 -33.62 10.00
CA PRO A 154 -16.04 -34.42 10.69
C PRO A 154 -15.46 -34.83 12.05
N THR A 155 -16.11 -34.40 13.12
CA THR A 155 -15.73 -34.81 14.46
C THR A 155 -16.06 -36.30 14.54
N VAL A 156 -15.03 -37.15 14.55
CA VAL A 156 -15.21 -38.58 14.76
C VAL A 156 -15.76 -38.77 16.17
N THR A 157 -17.06 -38.98 16.31
CA THR A 157 -17.71 -39.36 17.57
C THR A 157 -17.26 -40.77 17.90
N GLN A 158 -16.21 -40.91 18.71
CA GLN A 158 -15.80 -42.20 19.23
C GLN A 158 -16.90 -42.77 20.14
N GLU A 159 -17.28 -44.03 19.94
CA GLU A 159 -18.29 -44.68 20.79
C GLU A 159 -17.86 -44.68 22.26
N ILE A 160 -18.83 -44.49 23.15
CA ILE A 160 -18.61 -44.53 24.60
C ILE A 160 -18.61 -46.00 25.04
N THR A 161 -17.49 -46.48 25.55
CA THR A 161 -17.37 -47.83 26.13
C THR A 161 -17.17 -47.76 27.65
N ILE A 162 -17.43 -48.87 28.33
CA ILE A 162 -17.22 -49.00 29.79
C ILE A 162 -15.74 -48.73 30.10
N GLY A 163 -15.49 -47.94 31.14
CA GLY A 163 -14.16 -47.54 31.57
C GLY A 163 -13.63 -46.25 30.94
N CYS A 164 -14.28 -45.71 29.91
CA CYS A 164 -13.87 -44.46 29.28
C CYS A 164 -14.10 -43.24 30.19
N THR A 165 -13.19 -42.27 30.08
CA THR A 165 -13.35 -40.94 30.67
C THR A 165 -14.22 -40.06 29.77
N VAL A 166 -15.20 -39.41 30.37
CA VAL A 166 -16.20 -38.59 29.68
C VAL A 166 -16.40 -37.25 30.39
N ILE A 167 -16.77 -36.22 29.64
CA ILE A 167 -17.31 -34.98 30.18
C ILE A 167 -18.81 -35.13 30.29
N VAL A 168 -19.35 -34.84 31.48
CA VAL A 168 -20.78 -34.81 31.76
C VAL A 168 -21.26 -33.36 31.85
N ASN A 169 -22.28 -33.06 31.04
CA ASN A 169 -23.04 -31.81 31.02
C ASN A 169 -24.53 -32.14 31.12
N GLY A 170 -25.01 -32.41 32.33
CA GLY A 170 -26.40 -32.82 32.53
C GLY A 170 -26.72 -33.24 33.95
N ARG A 171 -28.00 -33.55 34.17
CA ARG A 171 -28.53 -33.98 35.46
C ARG A 171 -28.32 -35.47 35.67
N LEU A 172 -27.77 -35.82 36.84
CA LEU A 172 -27.61 -37.20 37.29
C LEU A 172 -28.96 -37.76 37.76
N HIS A 173 -29.18 -39.06 37.56
CA HIS A 173 -30.37 -39.77 38.03
C HIS A 173 -29.97 -41.03 38.78
N ARG A 174 -30.83 -41.49 39.69
CA ARG A 174 -30.56 -42.68 40.50
C ARG A 174 -30.55 -43.96 39.66
N ASP A 175 -31.38 -44.03 38.62
CA ASP A 175 -31.52 -45.18 37.73
C ASP A 175 -31.45 -44.80 36.24
N SER A 176 -31.35 -45.82 35.39
CA SER A 176 -31.27 -45.66 33.94
C SER A 176 -32.58 -45.23 33.27
N TYR A 177 -33.68 -45.15 34.04
CA TYR A 177 -34.99 -44.71 33.56
C TYR A 177 -35.22 -43.21 33.77
N GLY A 178 -34.37 -42.54 34.56
CA GLY A 178 -34.49 -41.12 34.87
C GLY A 178 -35.25 -40.85 36.16
N SER A 179 -35.43 -41.83 37.03
CA SER A 179 -36.05 -41.63 38.34
C SER A 179 -35.04 -41.14 39.37
N GLY A 180 -35.52 -40.39 40.37
CA GLY A 180 -34.68 -39.87 41.46
C GLY A 180 -33.67 -38.85 40.94
N PRO A 181 -34.13 -37.65 40.52
CA PRO A 181 -33.28 -36.67 39.87
C PRO A 181 -32.32 -36.05 40.89
N GLY A 182 -31.03 -36.19 40.64
CA GLY A 182 -29.94 -35.74 41.50
C GLY A 182 -29.35 -34.40 41.06
N LEU A 183 -28.06 -34.23 41.36
CA LEU A 183 -27.27 -33.04 41.05
C LEU A 183 -27.05 -32.89 39.54
N THR A 184 -27.03 -31.63 39.08
CA THR A 184 -26.61 -31.28 37.72
C THR A 184 -25.12 -31.03 37.68
N GLU A 185 -24.43 -31.67 36.74
CA GLU A 185 -23.01 -31.51 36.52
C GLU A 185 -22.76 -30.76 35.21
N VAL A 186 -21.81 -29.82 35.24
CA VAL A 186 -21.38 -29.03 34.09
C VAL A 186 -19.88 -29.17 33.95
N ASN A 187 -19.45 -29.56 32.76
CA ASN A 187 -18.08 -29.80 32.36
C ASN A 187 -17.32 -30.75 33.31
N ALA A 188 -18.03 -31.72 33.88
CA ALA A 188 -17.48 -32.59 34.91
C ALA A 188 -16.83 -33.83 34.30
N THR A 189 -15.56 -34.07 34.61
CA THR A 189 -14.85 -35.27 34.19
C THR A 189 -15.27 -36.47 35.02
N ARG A 190 -15.78 -37.52 34.37
CA ARG A 190 -16.28 -38.74 35.01
C ARG A 190 -15.81 -39.98 34.27
N LYS A 191 -15.93 -41.15 34.91
CA LYS A 191 -15.67 -42.44 34.31
C LYS A 191 -16.99 -43.18 34.08
N VAL A 192 -17.16 -43.78 32.90
CA VAL A 192 -18.34 -44.61 32.62
C VAL A 192 -18.16 -45.98 33.25
N ASN A 193 -19.12 -46.41 34.08
CA ASN A 193 -19.06 -47.70 34.76
C ASN A 193 -20.06 -48.72 34.16
N PHE A 194 -21.27 -48.28 33.82
CA PHE A 194 -22.29 -49.13 33.20
C PHE A 194 -22.92 -48.45 31.99
N ILE A 195 -23.34 -49.27 31.03
CA ILE A 195 -24.04 -48.81 29.83
C ILE A 195 -25.30 -49.65 29.65
N ALA A 196 -26.46 -49.02 29.71
CA ALA A 196 -27.77 -49.60 29.46
C ALA A 196 -28.34 -49.04 28.15
N LYS A 197 -27.88 -49.58 27.02
CA LYS A 197 -28.32 -49.15 25.68
C LYS A 197 -29.84 -49.31 25.54
N GLY A 198 -30.52 -48.32 24.95
CA GLY A 198 -31.98 -48.31 24.76
C GLY A 198 -32.80 -47.74 25.93
N ARG A 199 -32.16 -47.31 27.02
CA ARG A 199 -32.83 -46.59 28.12
C ARG A 199 -32.75 -45.08 27.96
N SER A 200 -33.61 -44.33 28.67
CA SER A 200 -33.63 -42.86 28.63
C SER A 200 -32.32 -42.25 29.15
N HIS A 201 -31.70 -42.88 30.14
CA HIS A 201 -30.41 -42.50 30.72
C HIS A 201 -29.42 -43.66 30.61
N PRO A 202 -28.78 -43.86 29.45
CA PRO A 202 -28.06 -45.09 29.15
C PRO A 202 -26.67 -45.17 29.81
N TYR A 203 -26.08 -44.08 30.31
CA TYR A 203 -24.71 -44.07 30.82
C TYR A 203 -24.68 -43.84 32.33
N HIS A 204 -24.14 -44.79 33.09
CA HIS A 204 -23.84 -44.59 34.51
C HIS A 204 -22.42 -44.06 34.67
N VAL A 205 -22.28 -42.95 35.38
CA VAL A 205 -21.01 -42.28 35.61
C VAL A 205 -20.58 -42.36 37.07
N THR A 206 -19.27 -42.41 37.27
CA THR A 206 -18.61 -42.39 38.58
C THR A 206 -17.58 -41.28 38.61
N LEU A 207 -17.18 -40.88 39.81
CA LEU A 207 -15.98 -40.09 40.02
C LEU A 207 -14.76 -40.87 39.50
N THR A 208 -13.70 -40.15 39.14
CA THR A 208 -12.44 -40.76 38.69
C THR A 208 -11.79 -41.66 39.75
N ASN A 209 -12.13 -41.47 41.03
CA ASN A 209 -11.71 -42.29 42.16
C ASN A 209 -12.67 -43.46 42.51
N GLY A 210 -13.71 -43.71 41.70
CA GLY A 210 -14.64 -44.84 41.88
C GLY A 210 -15.92 -44.54 42.65
N GLY A 211 -16.11 -43.34 43.18
CA GLY A 211 -17.36 -42.95 43.85
C GLY A 211 -18.57 -42.93 42.90
N TRP A 212 -19.70 -43.52 43.31
CA TRP A 212 -20.91 -43.58 42.49
C TRP A 212 -21.56 -42.20 42.36
N ARG A 213 -22.06 -41.86 41.16
CA ARG A 213 -22.74 -40.58 40.91
C ARG A 213 -24.17 -40.77 40.43
N GLY A 214 -24.34 -41.43 39.29
CA GLY A 214 -25.67 -41.70 38.75
C GLY A 214 -25.69 -41.84 37.23
N TRP A 215 -26.89 -41.96 36.69
CA TRP A 215 -27.18 -42.15 35.28
C TRP A 215 -27.45 -40.83 34.56
N VAL A 216 -27.00 -40.72 33.32
CA VAL A 216 -27.11 -39.52 32.49
C VAL A 216 -27.58 -39.87 31.08
N THR A 217 -28.20 -38.88 30.43
CA THR A 217 -28.69 -39.02 29.05
C THR A 217 -27.53 -39.13 28.07
N ALA A 218 -27.79 -39.71 26.89
CA ALA A 218 -26.75 -39.85 25.86
C ALA A 218 -26.22 -38.50 25.35
N GLY A 219 -27.07 -37.47 25.28
CA GLY A 219 -26.67 -36.12 24.85
C GLY A 219 -25.84 -35.34 25.87
N SER A 220 -25.87 -35.76 27.14
CA SER A 220 -25.13 -35.11 28.22
C SER A 220 -23.72 -35.63 28.41
N VAL A 221 -23.27 -36.61 27.60
CA VAL A 221 -21.98 -37.26 27.76
C VAL A 221 -21.14 -37.12 26.50
N ARG A 222 -19.89 -36.67 26.67
CA ARG A 222 -18.91 -36.61 25.58
C ARG A 222 -17.63 -37.34 25.98
N ARG A 223 -17.23 -38.34 25.19
CA ARG A 223 -15.95 -39.03 25.39
C ARG A 223 -14.78 -38.06 25.21
N ILE A 224 -13.86 -38.09 26.17
CA ILE A 224 -12.54 -37.46 26.05
C ILE A 224 -11.59 -38.56 25.58
N LYS A 225 -10.66 -38.19 24.69
CA LYS A 225 -9.57 -39.08 24.28
C LYS A 225 -8.74 -39.52 25.48
#